data_AF-A0AAW0X6C8-F1
#
_entry.id   AF-A0AAW0X6C8-F1
#
_cell.length_a   1.000
_cell.length_b   1.000
_cell.length_c   1.000
_cell.angle_alpha   90.00
_cell.angle_beta   90.00
_cell.angle_gamma   90.00
#
_symmetry.space_group_name_H-M   'P 1'
#
loop_
_entity.id
_entity.type
_entity.pdbx_description
1 polymer ?
#
loop_
_entity_poly.entity_id
_entity_poly.type
_entity_poly.pdbx_seq_one_letter_code
_entity_poly.pdbx_strand_id
1 'polypeptide(L)'
;RSNYCNLQQSPQQLVNGLYLLLALTEARGYAMLEFAWMMLRVYNEGNFTVEQEVSKKLYLQYSEDIMREARSVLVQESREFMRCDPRTHVQGETYVQITELLQGYIENEVDMNSGGSCSQNCGYYQHAKAEGCYMPQSQYCGKHRRCQGTIHDCQFYDADAWVCLSRNPYRRYDFIQYESKLRLGPNTECEGSEMKVDSWWRFFFHCSYCLCLCDDDKSATTDRYISLIPALSDVNNNKVVTGIQVIKLRGVIHLQVQHGQTLPQGHVNTSTLQWVQVEPLTINSAVYTEGTHYKKLSYEERSIDLDRLLAPDDHVVTGVRFRMLGSHVNFEVQITPVNYTTGELNPTKSYWISNDNTPAMARNPRKEVLITSPDDPTKFPGLSKIYSAPDSFIRFGPTDRALDVAQLTVPFFDAQPVSPSPSSWWSGVELFHKGQPGSGGFLALKIITYDVTPHMETQDERPKTVDVSEIPAN
;
A
#
# COMPACT_ATOMS: atom_id res chain seq x y z
N ARG A 1 19.55 -7.99 -6.94
CA ARG A 1 18.98 -6.90 -6.09
C ARG A 1 19.19 -5.60 -6.86
N SER A 2 18.13 -4.86 -7.18
CA SER A 2 18.31 -3.55 -7.82
C SER A 2 18.93 -2.57 -6.82
N ASN A 3 19.77 -1.64 -7.29
CA ASN A 3 20.41 -0.62 -6.44
C ASN A 3 19.39 0.25 -5.67
N TYR A 4 18.16 0.37 -6.17
CA TYR A 4 17.06 1.10 -5.54
C TYR A 4 16.69 0.62 -4.13
N CYS A 5 16.85 -0.68 -3.83
CA CYS A 5 16.40 -1.24 -2.55
C CYS A 5 17.32 -0.93 -1.37
N ASN A 6 18.54 -0.43 -1.62
CA ASN A 6 19.48 -0.06 -0.55
C ASN A 6 19.34 1.39 -0.11
N LEU A 7 18.61 2.21 -0.89
CA LEU A 7 18.41 3.61 -0.59
C LEU A 7 17.32 3.75 0.49
N GLN A 8 17.57 4.61 1.47
CA GLN A 8 16.58 4.98 2.49
C GLN A 8 15.77 6.23 2.10
N GLN A 9 15.98 6.74 0.88
CA GLN A 9 15.40 7.98 0.36
C GLN A 9 15.22 7.87 -1.16
N SER A 10 14.48 8.79 -1.78
CA SER A 10 14.37 8.82 -3.24
C SER A 10 15.70 9.22 -3.90
N PRO A 11 15.96 8.81 -5.15
CA PRO A 11 17.13 9.26 -5.90
C PRO A 11 17.25 10.80 -5.95
N GLN A 12 16.15 11.51 -6.18
CA GLN A 12 16.16 12.97 -6.19
C GLN A 12 16.57 13.56 -4.82
N GLN A 13 16.08 13.00 -3.70
CA GLN A 13 16.49 13.43 -2.36
C GLN A 13 17.99 13.21 -2.13
N LEU A 14 18.54 12.07 -2.57
CA LEU A 14 19.96 11.76 -2.45
C LEU A 14 20.82 12.79 -3.20
N VAL A 15 20.47 13.09 -4.46
CA VAL A 15 21.18 14.08 -5.27
C VAL A 15 21.06 15.48 -4.67
N ASN A 16 19.87 15.86 -4.18
CA ASN A 16 19.69 17.16 -3.52
C ASN A 16 20.54 17.27 -2.24
N GLY A 17 20.62 16.19 -1.46
CA GLY A 17 21.50 16.12 -0.29
C GLY A 17 22.98 16.29 -0.64
N LEU A 18 23.44 15.70 -1.75
CA LEU A 18 24.80 15.88 -2.25
C LEU A 18 25.05 17.33 -2.70
N TYR A 19 24.12 17.93 -3.42
CA TYR A 19 24.17 19.33 -3.82
C TYR A 19 24.32 20.26 -2.60
N LEU A 20 23.46 20.09 -1.59
CA LEU A 20 23.51 20.90 -0.37
C LEU A 20 24.86 20.72 0.38
N LEU A 21 25.41 19.51 0.40
CA LEU A 21 26.71 19.24 0.99
C LEU A 21 27.85 19.96 0.25
N LEU A 22 27.84 19.94 -1.08
CA LEU A 22 28.83 20.64 -1.91
C LEU A 22 28.71 22.16 -1.71
N ALA A 23 27.50 22.71 -1.81
CA ALA A 23 27.25 24.14 -1.62
C ALA A 23 27.70 24.62 -0.23
N LEU A 24 27.41 23.85 0.83
CA LEU A 24 27.86 24.16 2.19
C LEU A 24 29.38 24.08 2.34
N THR A 25 30.03 23.14 1.65
CA THR A 25 31.49 22.97 1.70
C THR A 25 32.19 24.14 1.03
N GLU A 26 31.71 24.56 -0.15
CA GLU A 26 32.19 25.76 -0.84
C GLU A 26 32.01 27.03 0.02
N ALA A 27 30.82 27.21 0.61
CA ALA A 27 30.54 28.36 1.47
C ALA A 27 31.46 28.40 2.71
N ARG A 28 31.74 27.25 3.33
CA ARG A 28 32.69 27.16 4.45
C ARG A 28 34.13 27.44 4.01
N GLY A 29 34.55 26.91 2.87
CA GLY A 29 35.87 27.18 2.30
C GLY A 29 36.08 28.67 2.03
N TYR A 30 35.12 29.31 1.37
CA TYR A 30 35.13 30.76 1.13
C TYR A 30 35.19 31.56 2.44
N ALA A 31 34.35 31.22 3.42
CA ALA A 31 34.35 31.90 4.72
C ALA A 31 35.68 31.76 5.48
N MET A 32 36.30 30.57 5.44
CA MET A 32 37.61 30.32 6.05
C MET A 32 38.71 31.17 5.39
N LEU A 33 38.69 31.27 4.07
CA LEU A 33 39.63 32.07 3.31
C LEU A 33 39.48 33.58 3.61
N GLU A 34 38.25 34.09 3.60
CA GLU A 34 37.93 35.48 3.99
C GLU A 34 38.43 35.81 5.40
N PHE A 35 38.20 34.89 6.34
CA PHE A 35 38.69 35.03 7.71
C PHE A 35 40.23 35.03 7.77
N ALA A 36 40.91 34.17 7.01
CA ALA A 36 42.36 34.11 6.97
C ALA A 36 42.98 35.43 6.46
N TRP A 37 42.46 35.99 5.36
CA TRP A 37 42.93 37.28 4.86
C TRP A 37 42.60 38.45 5.79
N MET A 38 41.47 38.40 6.50
CA MET A 38 41.17 39.35 7.56
C MET A 38 42.22 39.31 8.67
N MET A 39 42.59 38.11 9.16
CA MET A 39 43.60 37.96 10.21
C MET A 39 44.99 38.44 9.76
N LEU A 40 45.41 38.11 8.54
CA LEU A 40 46.72 38.55 8.00
C LEU A 40 46.81 40.09 7.92
N ARG A 41 45.71 40.77 7.56
CA ARG A 41 45.64 42.24 7.62
C ARG A 41 45.79 42.77 9.03
N VAL A 42 45.13 42.16 10.02
CA VAL A 42 45.23 42.57 11.43
C VAL A 42 46.67 42.44 11.95
N TYR A 43 47.41 41.43 11.49
CA TYR A 43 48.83 41.23 11.84
C TYR A 43 49.82 42.03 10.96
N ASN A 44 49.35 42.89 10.07
CA ASN A 44 50.19 43.70 9.18
C ASN A 44 51.06 42.88 8.19
N GLU A 45 50.62 41.68 7.81
CA GLU A 45 51.33 40.79 6.87
C GLU A 45 51.01 41.10 5.38
N GLY A 46 50.07 42.01 5.10
CA GLY A 46 49.68 42.41 3.73
C GLY A 46 48.20 42.83 3.61
N ASN A 47 47.80 43.38 2.45
CA ASN A 47 46.43 43.89 2.25
C ASN A 47 45.46 42.85 1.64
N PHE A 48 45.97 41.86 0.89
CA PHE A 48 45.23 40.71 0.35
C PHE A 48 43.90 41.01 -0.39
N THR A 49 43.69 42.23 -0.87
CA THR A 49 42.42 42.66 -1.48
C THR A 49 42.14 41.95 -2.81
N VAL A 50 43.18 41.68 -3.59
CA VAL A 50 43.06 41.00 -4.89
C VAL A 50 42.65 39.54 -4.67
N GLU A 51 43.24 38.87 -3.69
CA GLU A 51 42.94 37.49 -3.33
C GLU A 51 41.49 37.33 -2.86
N GLN A 52 40.98 38.29 -2.09
CA GLN A 52 39.57 38.34 -1.69
C GLN A 52 38.63 38.48 -2.88
N GLU A 53 38.91 39.43 -3.78
CA GLU A 53 38.09 39.64 -4.98
C GLU A 53 38.06 38.40 -5.89
N VAL A 54 39.23 37.79 -6.11
CA VAL A 54 39.34 36.54 -6.90
C VAL A 54 38.54 35.42 -6.24
N SER A 55 38.66 35.26 -4.93
CA SER A 55 38.01 34.17 -4.20
C SER A 55 36.51 34.33 -4.12
N LYS A 56 36.02 35.57 -3.97
CA LYS A 56 34.59 35.89 -4.10
C LYS A 56 34.08 35.55 -5.50
N LYS A 57 34.83 35.89 -6.55
CA LYS A 57 34.43 35.58 -7.94
C LYS A 57 34.38 34.07 -8.18
N LEU A 58 35.38 33.33 -7.72
CA LEU A 58 35.42 31.87 -7.82
C LEU A 58 34.27 31.21 -7.05
N TYR A 59 33.99 31.65 -5.82
CA TYR A 59 32.87 31.14 -5.02
C TYR A 59 31.53 31.34 -5.74
N LEU A 60 31.28 32.54 -6.28
CA LEU A 60 30.05 32.82 -7.02
C LEU A 60 29.93 31.94 -8.27
N GLN A 61 31.02 31.80 -9.03
CA GLN A 61 31.05 30.97 -10.24
C GLN A 61 30.79 29.49 -9.90
N TYR A 62 31.50 28.92 -8.94
CA TYR A 62 31.31 27.52 -8.55
C TYR A 62 29.93 27.25 -7.97
N SER A 63 29.39 28.18 -7.17
CA SER A 63 28.03 28.04 -6.62
C SER A 63 26.98 27.97 -7.74
N GLU A 64 27.12 28.81 -8.77
CA GLU A 64 26.24 28.79 -9.94
C GLU A 64 26.41 27.52 -10.78
N ASP A 65 27.66 27.12 -11.06
CA ASP A 65 27.96 25.91 -11.83
C ASP A 65 27.42 24.66 -11.11
N ILE A 66 27.68 24.50 -9.80
CA ILE A 66 27.20 23.37 -9.00
C ILE A 66 25.67 23.32 -8.98
N MET A 67 25.00 24.47 -8.81
CA MET A 67 23.54 24.52 -8.78
C MET A 67 22.93 24.19 -10.15
N ARG A 68 23.50 24.69 -11.25
CA ARG A 68 23.06 24.38 -12.61
C ARG A 68 23.19 22.90 -12.91
N GLU A 69 24.34 22.30 -12.59
CA GLU A 69 24.56 20.86 -12.78
C GLU A 69 23.65 20.02 -11.87
N ALA A 70 23.45 20.43 -10.62
CA ALA A 70 22.52 19.75 -9.72
C ALA A 70 21.08 19.78 -10.26
N ARG A 71 20.60 20.95 -10.73
CA ARG A 71 19.26 21.10 -11.31
C ARG A 71 19.08 20.19 -12.53
N SER A 72 20.08 20.11 -13.42
CA SER A 72 20.00 19.28 -14.63
C SER A 72 19.83 17.79 -14.32
N VAL A 73 20.48 17.30 -13.25
CA VAL A 73 20.33 15.93 -12.76
C VAL A 73 19.00 15.74 -12.02
N LEU A 74 18.66 16.65 -11.10
CA LEU A 74 17.46 16.53 -10.26
C LEU A 74 16.15 16.45 -11.06
N VAL A 75 16.07 17.12 -12.20
CA VAL A 75 14.90 17.07 -13.11
C VAL A 75 14.69 15.67 -13.72
N GLN A 76 15.76 14.88 -13.84
CA GLN A 76 15.72 13.54 -14.43
C GLN A 76 15.58 12.44 -13.37
N GLU A 77 15.94 12.73 -12.13
CA GLU A 77 15.92 11.75 -11.04
C GLU A 77 14.53 11.47 -10.50
N SER A 78 14.30 10.21 -10.12
CA SER A 78 13.01 9.80 -9.57
C SER A 78 12.78 10.38 -8.19
N ARG A 79 11.56 10.87 -7.97
CA ARG A 79 11.03 11.31 -6.67
C ARG A 79 10.36 10.18 -5.89
N GLU A 80 10.26 9.00 -6.49
CA GLU A 80 9.55 7.87 -5.91
C GLU A 80 10.38 7.19 -4.82
N PHE A 81 9.74 6.89 -3.68
CA PHE A 81 10.31 6.05 -2.64
C PHE A 81 9.29 5.00 -2.18
N MET A 82 9.74 3.75 -2.10
CA MET A 82 8.94 2.60 -1.66
C MET A 82 9.84 1.56 -0.99
N ARG A 83 9.24 0.68 -0.19
CA ARG A 83 9.95 -0.47 0.38
C ARG A 83 10.00 -1.63 -0.60
N CYS A 84 11.20 -2.22 -0.72
CA CYS A 84 11.37 -3.50 -1.39
C CYS A 84 10.87 -4.65 -0.50
N ASP A 85 10.83 -5.85 -1.05
CA ASP A 85 10.44 -7.03 -0.28
C ASP A 85 11.46 -7.30 0.83
N PRO A 86 10.99 -7.63 2.04
CA PRO A 86 11.85 -7.99 3.15
C PRO A 86 12.57 -9.31 2.85
N ARG A 87 13.60 -9.64 3.64
CA ARG A 87 14.25 -10.95 3.53
C ARG A 87 13.35 -12.10 3.98
N THR A 88 12.51 -11.81 4.97
CA THR A 88 11.56 -12.76 5.57
C THR A 88 10.27 -12.01 5.82
N HIS A 89 9.15 -12.59 5.41
CA HIS A 89 7.83 -12.05 5.71
C HIS A 89 7.39 -12.48 7.11
N VAL A 90 7.04 -11.50 7.93
CA VAL A 90 6.50 -11.65 9.29
C VAL A 90 5.16 -10.92 9.36
N GLN A 91 4.11 -11.63 9.77
CA GLN A 91 2.76 -11.08 9.91
C GLN A 91 2.72 -10.03 11.03
N GLY A 92 2.12 -8.88 10.75
CA GLY A 92 2.05 -7.74 11.68
C GLY A 92 3.27 -6.81 11.65
N GLU A 93 4.39 -7.25 11.08
CA GLU A 93 5.60 -6.41 10.93
C GLU A 93 5.85 -6.00 9.47
N THR A 94 5.78 -6.96 8.55
CA THR A 94 6.08 -6.74 7.13
C THR A 94 4.87 -6.88 6.24
N TYR A 95 3.84 -7.60 6.68
CA TYR A 95 2.58 -7.72 5.97
C TYR A 95 1.42 -7.91 6.93
N VAL A 96 0.22 -7.56 6.49
CA VAL A 96 -1.05 -7.92 7.15
C VAL A 96 -2.01 -8.48 6.10
N GLN A 97 -2.90 -9.36 6.52
CA GLN A 97 -3.83 -10.06 5.62
C GLN A 97 -5.27 -9.93 6.09
N ILE A 98 -6.20 -9.96 5.14
CA ILE A 98 -7.60 -10.24 5.39
C ILE A 98 -7.74 -11.75 5.59
N THR A 99 -8.57 -12.16 6.55
CA THR A 99 -8.78 -13.59 6.86
C THR A 99 -10.21 -14.01 6.60
N GLU A 100 -10.35 -15.23 6.09
CA GLU A 100 -11.63 -15.93 5.89
C GLU A 100 -12.61 -15.24 4.92
N LEU A 101 -12.15 -14.35 4.03
CA LEU A 101 -12.97 -13.83 2.93
C LEU A 101 -12.88 -14.80 1.75
N LEU A 102 -14.02 -15.44 1.42
CA LEU A 102 -14.17 -16.42 0.32
C LEU A 102 -13.28 -17.65 0.47
N GLN A 103 -13.33 -18.30 1.61
CA GLN A 103 -12.48 -19.46 1.90
C GLN A 103 -13.04 -20.75 1.29
N GLY A 104 -12.18 -21.61 0.73
CA GLY A 104 -12.55 -22.93 0.26
C GLY A 104 -13.29 -23.75 1.33
N TYR A 105 -14.44 -24.29 0.97
CA TYR A 105 -15.36 -24.98 1.86
C TYR A 105 -16.00 -26.17 1.16
N ILE A 106 -15.89 -27.35 1.76
CA ILE A 106 -16.55 -28.56 1.27
C ILE A 106 -17.95 -28.63 1.87
N GLU A 107 -18.95 -28.86 1.02
CA GLU A 107 -20.34 -29.08 1.44
C GLU A 107 -21.01 -30.14 0.57
N ASN A 108 -21.94 -30.92 1.14
CA ASN A 108 -22.71 -31.86 0.35
C ASN A 108 -23.92 -31.19 -0.31
N GLU A 109 -24.26 -31.59 -1.54
CA GLU A 109 -25.43 -31.09 -2.26
C GLU A 109 -26.72 -31.12 -1.43
N VAL A 110 -26.92 -32.18 -0.64
CA VAL A 110 -28.11 -32.34 0.21
C VAL A 110 -28.27 -31.20 1.21
N ASP A 111 -27.16 -30.62 1.68
CA ASP A 111 -27.14 -29.63 2.76
C ASP A 111 -27.13 -28.18 2.24
N MET A 112 -26.96 -27.99 0.93
CA MET A 112 -26.94 -26.68 0.27
C MET A 112 -28.32 -26.18 -0.19
N ASN A 113 -29.40 -26.89 0.15
CA ASN A 113 -30.75 -26.49 -0.20
C ASN A 113 -31.76 -26.86 0.89
N SER A 114 -32.80 -26.04 1.02
CA SER A 114 -33.85 -26.21 2.04
C SER A 114 -34.65 -27.50 1.87
N GLY A 115 -34.71 -28.04 0.66
CA GLY A 115 -35.42 -29.29 0.36
C GLY A 115 -34.66 -30.56 0.74
N GLY A 116 -33.39 -30.46 1.14
CA GLY A 116 -32.58 -31.63 1.45
C GLY A 116 -32.41 -32.56 0.25
N SER A 117 -32.23 -32.02 -0.96
CA SER A 117 -32.25 -32.77 -2.23
C SER A 117 -30.88 -32.80 -2.93
N CYS A 118 -30.65 -33.83 -3.74
CA CYS A 118 -29.43 -33.98 -4.57
C CYS A 118 -29.80 -34.09 -6.05
N SER A 119 -30.82 -33.35 -6.47
CA SER A 119 -31.32 -33.37 -7.85
C SER A 119 -30.51 -32.51 -8.81
N GLN A 120 -29.57 -31.73 -8.27
CA GLN A 120 -28.73 -30.80 -9.01
C GLN A 120 -27.30 -31.34 -9.09
N ASN A 121 -26.36 -30.51 -9.52
CA ASN A 121 -24.94 -30.80 -9.45
C ASN A 121 -24.22 -29.67 -8.71
N CYS A 122 -22.96 -29.86 -8.31
CA CYS A 122 -22.18 -28.81 -7.66
C CYS A 122 -22.18 -27.47 -8.43
N GLY A 123 -22.13 -27.49 -9.76
CA GLY A 123 -22.13 -26.28 -10.58
C GLY A 123 -23.44 -25.47 -10.53
N TYR A 124 -24.55 -26.05 -10.07
CA TYR A 124 -25.81 -25.35 -9.85
C TYR A 124 -25.72 -24.35 -8.68
N TYR A 125 -24.92 -24.66 -7.67
CA TYR A 125 -24.82 -23.89 -6.43
C TYR A 125 -23.83 -22.72 -6.56
N GLN A 126 -24.13 -21.76 -7.44
CA GLN A 126 -23.34 -20.53 -7.58
C GLN A 126 -23.59 -19.52 -6.45
N HIS A 127 -24.79 -19.57 -5.86
CA HIS A 127 -25.17 -18.79 -4.68
C HIS A 127 -26.11 -19.65 -3.81
N ALA A 128 -25.61 -20.14 -2.69
CA ALA A 128 -26.33 -21.06 -1.81
C ALA A 128 -26.07 -20.75 -0.33
N LYS A 129 -26.72 -21.49 0.56
CA LYS A 129 -26.46 -21.46 2.01
C LYS A 129 -26.34 -22.88 2.52
N ALA A 130 -25.57 -23.06 3.58
CA ALA A 130 -25.62 -24.30 4.35
C ALA A 130 -26.93 -24.32 5.15
N GLU A 131 -27.99 -24.90 4.60
CA GLU A 131 -29.34 -24.90 5.18
C GLU A 131 -29.48 -25.96 6.28
N GLY A 132 -28.74 -27.08 6.18
CA GLY A 132 -28.89 -28.20 7.10
C GLY A 132 -27.63 -29.03 7.31
N CYS A 133 -27.82 -30.13 8.03
CA CYS A 133 -26.85 -31.21 8.12
C CYS A 133 -27.63 -32.52 8.21
N TYR A 134 -27.81 -33.18 7.07
CA TYR A 134 -28.74 -34.29 6.90
C TYR A 134 -28.39 -35.50 7.77
N MET A 135 -27.10 -35.81 7.91
CA MET A 135 -26.57 -36.88 8.77
C MET A 135 -25.40 -36.37 9.63
N PRO A 136 -25.67 -35.67 10.74
CA PRO A 136 -24.63 -34.98 11.52
C PRO A 136 -23.60 -35.92 12.15
N GLN A 137 -23.94 -37.19 12.38
CA GLN A 137 -23.01 -38.16 12.97
C GLN A 137 -22.00 -38.71 11.95
N SER A 138 -22.36 -38.77 10.67
CA SER A 138 -21.52 -39.36 9.62
C SER A 138 -20.88 -38.31 8.71
N GLN A 139 -21.59 -37.22 8.40
CA GLN A 139 -21.17 -36.21 7.45
C GLN A 139 -20.24 -35.15 8.03
N TYR A 140 -19.54 -34.47 7.13
CA TYR A 140 -18.64 -33.37 7.42
C TYR A 140 -19.32 -32.24 8.21
N CYS A 141 -20.55 -31.87 7.84
CA CYS A 141 -21.29 -30.75 8.42
C CYS A 141 -21.54 -30.87 9.95
N GLY A 142 -21.52 -32.07 10.51
CA GLY A 142 -21.69 -32.30 11.95
C GLY A 142 -20.37 -32.49 12.71
N LYS A 143 -19.25 -32.66 11.99
CA LYS A 143 -17.92 -32.92 12.55
C LYS A 143 -16.97 -31.73 12.47
N HIS A 144 -17.22 -30.79 11.56
CA HIS A 144 -16.40 -29.58 11.41
C HIS A 144 -17.25 -28.30 11.27
N ARG A 145 -16.62 -27.14 11.37
CA ARG A 145 -17.30 -25.83 11.35
C ARG A 145 -17.97 -25.62 10.00
N ARG A 146 -19.28 -25.34 10.04
CA ARG A 146 -20.09 -25.03 8.85
C ARG A 146 -19.81 -23.61 8.35
N CYS A 147 -20.21 -23.33 7.12
CA CYS A 147 -20.29 -21.96 6.61
C CYS A 147 -21.58 -21.30 7.12
N GLN A 148 -21.50 -20.25 7.94
CA GLN A 148 -22.70 -19.59 8.49
C GLN A 148 -23.22 -18.43 7.62
N GLY A 149 -22.45 -18.07 6.59
CA GLY A 149 -22.78 -17.06 5.60
C GLY A 149 -23.28 -17.68 4.30
N THR A 150 -22.83 -17.13 3.18
CA THR A 150 -23.25 -17.55 1.83
C THR A 150 -22.16 -18.40 1.19
N ILE A 151 -22.57 -19.39 0.41
CA ILE A 151 -21.69 -20.29 -0.35
C ILE A 151 -21.75 -19.87 -1.82
N HIS A 152 -20.58 -19.80 -2.45
CA HIS A 152 -20.39 -19.32 -3.81
C HIS A 152 -19.55 -20.29 -4.64
N ASP A 153 -19.69 -20.22 -5.97
CA ASP A 153 -18.80 -20.84 -6.95
C ASP A 153 -18.45 -22.31 -6.66
N CYS A 154 -19.47 -23.14 -6.38
CA CYS A 154 -19.28 -24.55 -6.11
C CYS A 154 -18.82 -25.34 -7.35
N GLN A 155 -17.89 -26.26 -7.15
CA GLN A 155 -17.33 -27.12 -8.18
C GLN A 155 -17.25 -28.58 -7.73
N PHE A 156 -17.53 -29.50 -8.67
CA PHE A 156 -17.32 -30.92 -8.47
C PHE A 156 -15.92 -31.30 -8.95
N TYR A 157 -15.20 -32.08 -8.16
CA TYR A 157 -13.89 -32.62 -8.51
C TYR A 157 -13.94 -34.15 -8.56
N ASP A 158 -14.40 -34.78 -7.48
CA ASP A 158 -14.61 -36.22 -7.38
C ASP A 158 -15.58 -36.54 -6.23
N ALA A 159 -16.09 -37.78 -6.21
CA ALA A 159 -17.07 -38.24 -5.24
C ALA A 159 -16.49 -38.40 -3.82
N ASP A 160 -15.31 -39.01 -3.71
CA ASP A 160 -14.75 -39.42 -2.43
C ASP A 160 -13.38 -38.76 -2.20
N ALA A 161 -13.20 -38.19 -1.01
CA ALA A 161 -11.99 -37.44 -0.66
C ALA A 161 -11.54 -37.67 0.79
N TRP A 162 -10.24 -37.53 0.99
CA TRP A 162 -9.59 -37.39 2.28
C TRP A 162 -9.21 -35.92 2.46
N VAL A 163 -9.77 -35.29 3.50
CA VAL A 163 -9.61 -33.87 3.78
C VAL A 163 -8.70 -33.73 4.99
N CYS A 164 -7.58 -33.04 4.81
CA CYS A 164 -6.72 -32.68 5.94
C CYS A 164 -7.20 -31.37 6.54
N LEU A 165 -7.78 -31.44 7.75
CA LEU A 165 -8.20 -30.25 8.48
C LEU A 165 -6.99 -29.48 8.99
N SER A 166 -6.98 -28.17 8.79
CA SER A 166 -5.87 -27.31 9.21
C SER A 166 -5.86 -27.13 10.74
N ARG A 167 -4.66 -27.07 11.33
CA ARG A 167 -4.45 -26.60 12.72
C ARG A 167 -4.45 -25.07 12.84
N ASN A 168 -4.19 -24.36 11.75
CA ASN A 168 -4.23 -22.90 11.71
C ASN A 168 -5.70 -22.43 11.77
N PRO A 169 -6.07 -21.57 12.75
CA PRO A 169 -7.45 -21.15 12.96
C PRO A 169 -8.05 -20.38 11.78
N TYR A 170 -7.21 -19.69 10.98
CA TYR A 170 -7.66 -18.93 9.83
C TYR A 170 -7.78 -19.77 8.55
N ARG A 171 -7.51 -21.07 8.62
CA ARG A 171 -7.62 -22.06 7.53
C ARG A 171 -8.63 -23.14 7.92
N ARG A 172 -9.33 -23.70 6.94
CA ARG A 172 -10.18 -24.91 7.11
C ARG A 172 -9.39 -26.16 6.76
N TYR A 173 -8.63 -26.11 5.67
CA TYR A 173 -7.93 -27.26 5.14
C TYR A 173 -6.46 -26.95 4.85
N ASP A 174 -5.61 -27.96 4.95
CA ASP A 174 -4.26 -27.90 4.40
C ASP A 174 -4.24 -28.46 2.98
N PHE A 175 -4.93 -29.58 2.73
CA PHE A 175 -5.09 -30.17 1.41
C PHE A 175 -6.35 -31.06 1.33
N ILE A 176 -6.73 -31.41 0.10
CA ILE A 176 -7.76 -32.42 -0.19
C ILE A 176 -7.16 -33.45 -1.16
N GLN A 177 -7.28 -34.73 -0.82
CA GLN A 177 -6.83 -35.85 -1.65
C GLN A 177 -8.03 -36.68 -2.10
N TYR A 178 -8.33 -36.68 -3.39
CA TYR A 178 -9.40 -37.48 -3.97
C TYR A 178 -8.94 -38.90 -4.31
N GLU A 179 -9.89 -39.85 -4.34
CA GLU A 179 -9.61 -41.25 -4.70
C GLU A 179 -9.12 -41.43 -6.14
N SER A 180 -9.50 -40.53 -7.08
CA SER A 180 -8.91 -40.43 -8.43
C SER A 180 -7.42 -40.09 -8.46
N LYS A 181 -6.78 -39.91 -7.30
CA LYS A 181 -5.40 -39.44 -7.11
C LYS A 181 -5.21 -37.94 -7.38
N LEU A 182 -6.26 -37.20 -7.75
CA LEU A 182 -6.20 -35.74 -7.79
C LEU A 182 -5.96 -35.19 -6.38
N ARG A 183 -4.99 -34.30 -6.26
CA ARG A 183 -4.67 -33.61 -5.01
C ARG A 183 -4.82 -32.11 -5.21
N LEU A 184 -5.51 -31.46 -4.28
CA LEU A 184 -5.59 -30.01 -4.16
C LEU A 184 -4.82 -29.58 -2.91
N GLY A 185 -4.06 -28.49 -3.00
CA GLY A 185 -3.21 -28.01 -1.91
C GLY A 185 -1.78 -28.52 -2.00
N PRO A 186 -0.89 -28.06 -1.10
CA PRO A 186 0.51 -28.44 -1.05
C PRO A 186 0.72 -29.96 -0.87
N ASN A 187 1.85 -30.44 -1.38
CA ASN A 187 2.28 -31.83 -1.23
C ASN A 187 3.02 -32.03 0.11
N THR A 188 2.25 -31.97 1.20
CA THR A 188 2.73 -32.14 2.58
C THR A 188 1.95 -33.24 3.30
N GLU A 189 2.53 -33.78 4.37
CA GLU A 189 1.81 -34.67 5.28
C GLU A 189 0.71 -33.89 6.03
N CYS A 190 -0.33 -34.61 6.47
CA CYS A 190 -1.41 -33.98 7.23
C CYS A 190 -0.95 -33.75 8.66
N GLU A 191 -0.70 -32.49 9.03
CA GLU A 191 -0.38 -32.15 10.40
C GLU A 191 -1.63 -32.19 11.28
N GLY A 192 -2.79 -31.78 10.77
CA GLY A 192 -4.04 -31.79 11.52
C GLY A 192 -4.72 -33.15 11.58
N SER A 193 -6.05 -33.14 11.63
CA SER A 193 -6.85 -34.37 11.61
C SER A 193 -7.34 -34.62 10.19
N GLU A 194 -7.23 -35.86 9.75
CA GLU A 194 -7.76 -36.29 8.47
C GLU A 194 -9.21 -36.76 8.60
N MET A 195 -10.05 -36.40 7.64
CA MET A 195 -11.45 -36.80 7.58
C MET A 195 -11.77 -37.35 6.19
N LYS A 196 -12.40 -38.54 6.14
CA LYS A 196 -12.98 -39.06 4.90
C LYS A 196 -14.35 -38.42 4.66
N VAL A 197 -14.57 -37.93 3.45
CA VAL A 197 -15.85 -37.46 2.95
C VAL A 197 -16.22 -38.32 1.74
N ASP A 198 -17.29 -39.11 1.89
CA ASP A 198 -17.76 -40.04 0.86
C ASP A 198 -19.09 -39.54 0.30
N SER A 199 -19.23 -39.51 -1.03
CA SER A 199 -20.53 -39.26 -1.67
C SER A 199 -21.41 -40.51 -1.61
N TRP A 200 -22.73 -40.36 -1.68
CA TRP A 200 -23.64 -41.51 -1.56
C TRP A 200 -24.85 -41.40 -2.47
N TRP A 201 -25.46 -42.55 -2.73
CA TRP A 201 -26.71 -42.64 -3.47
C TRP A 201 -27.91 -42.50 -2.54
N ARG A 202 -28.85 -41.66 -2.95
CA ARG A 202 -30.19 -41.57 -2.39
C ARG A 202 -31.20 -41.87 -3.47
N PHE A 203 -31.70 -43.10 -3.46
CA PHE A 203 -32.61 -43.62 -4.49
C PHE A 203 -31.98 -43.47 -5.90
N PHE A 204 -32.45 -42.52 -6.73
CA PHE A 204 -31.87 -42.26 -8.06
C PHE A 204 -30.92 -41.06 -8.13
N PHE A 205 -30.69 -40.36 -7.01
CA PHE A 205 -29.85 -39.17 -6.96
C PHE A 205 -28.50 -39.47 -6.29
N HIS A 206 -27.42 -38.96 -6.85
CA HIS A 206 -26.07 -39.06 -6.26
C HIS A 206 -25.77 -37.77 -5.51
N CYS A 207 -25.61 -37.86 -4.19
CA CYS A 207 -25.33 -36.72 -3.33
C CYS A 207 -23.83 -36.48 -3.25
N SER A 208 -23.34 -35.59 -4.10
CA SER A 208 -21.90 -35.32 -4.23
C SER A 208 -21.40 -34.30 -3.20
N TYR A 209 -20.14 -34.42 -2.79
CA TYR A 209 -19.44 -33.33 -2.10
C TYR A 209 -18.87 -32.32 -3.08
N CYS A 210 -19.11 -31.04 -2.82
CA CYS A 210 -18.72 -29.93 -3.66
C CYS A 210 -17.66 -29.08 -2.95
N LEU A 211 -16.65 -28.61 -3.68
CA LEU A 211 -15.72 -27.59 -3.18
C LEU A 211 -16.22 -26.20 -3.63
N CYS A 212 -16.60 -25.39 -2.66
CA CYS A 212 -17.17 -24.06 -2.84
C CYS A 212 -16.32 -22.99 -2.16
N LEU A 213 -16.71 -21.73 -2.30
CA LEU A 213 -16.17 -20.60 -1.54
C LEU A 213 -17.19 -20.18 -0.48
N CYS A 214 -16.74 -20.05 0.76
CA CYS A 214 -17.55 -19.66 1.89
C CYS A 214 -17.30 -18.20 2.24
N ASP A 215 -18.35 -17.39 2.16
CA ASP A 215 -18.38 -16.00 2.58
C ASP A 215 -19.00 -15.87 3.98
N ASP A 216 -18.24 -16.22 5.02
CA ASP A 216 -18.73 -16.29 6.41
C ASP A 216 -18.35 -15.05 7.24
N ASP A 217 -19.23 -14.05 7.22
CA ASP A 217 -19.06 -12.81 7.97
C ASP A 217 -19.38 -12.93 9.48
N LYS A 218 -19.85 -14.10 9.93
CA LYS A 218 -20.19 -14.38 11.33
C LYS A 218 -19.09 -15.12 12.07
N SER A 219 -18.08 -15.61 11.36
CA SER A 219 -16.93 -16.26 11.97
C SER A 219 -16.21 -15.33 12.95
N ALA A 220 -15.89 -15.81 14.15
CA ALA A 220 -15.20 -15.02 15.17
C ALA A 220 -13.74 -14.68 14.82
N THR A 221 -13.17 -15.37 13.82
CA THR A 221 -11.78 -15.24 13.38
C THR A 221 -11.64 -14.49 12.04
N THR A 222 -12.73 -13.94 11.50
CA THR A 222 -12.66 -13.16 10.26
C THR A 222 -12.25 -11.71 10.53
N ASP A 223 -11.26 -11.25 9.76
CA ASP A 223 -10.69 -9.93 9.86
C ASP A 223 -10.76 -9.20 8.49
N ARG A 224 -11.98 -9.04 7.99
CA ARG A 224 -12.28 -8.57 6.63
C ARG A 224 -12.71 -7.10 6.57
N TYR A 225 -12.19 -6.29 7.48
CA TYR A 225 -12.63 -4.91 7.67
C TYR A 225 -11.52 -3.92 7.26
N ILE A 226 -11.90 -2.83 6.59
CA ILE A 226 -11.00 -1.73 6.24
C ILE A 226 -11.52 -0.44 6.88
N SER A 227 -10.67 0.28 7.60
CA SER A 227 -11.00 1.57 8.18
C SER A 227 -11.16 2.64 7.11
N LEU A 228 -12.22 3.45 7.24
CA LEU A 228 -12.48 4.65 6.44
C LEU A 228 -12.10 5.93 7.22
N ILE A 229 -11.64 5.80 8.47
CA ILE A 229 -11.19 6.92 9.30
C ILE A 229 -9.89 7.49 8.71
N PRO A 230 -9.79 8.82 8.53
CA PRO A 230 -8.59 9.45 8.00
C PRO A 230 -7.42 9.39 8.97
N ALA A 231 -6.23 9.14 8.44
CA ALA A 231 -4.96 9.31 9.14
C ALA A 231 -4.35 10.65 8.75
N LEU A 232 -4.31 11.60 9.71
CA LEU A 232 -3.97 13.00 9.47
C LEU A 232 -2.71 13.42 10.24
N SER A 233 -1.93 14.32 9.65
CA SER A 233 -0.91 15.08 10.37
C SER A 233 -1.56 16.22 11.17
N ASP A 234 -0.80 16.79 12.11
CA ASP A 234 -1.25 17.94 12.89
C ASP A 234 -0.94 19.24 12.13
N VAL A 235 -1.74 19.50 11.10
CA VAL A 235 -1.55 20.61 10.16
C VAL A 235 -1.61 21.97 10.88
N ASN A 236 -2.46 22.09 11.90
CA ASN A 236 -2.60 23.32 12.70
C ASN A 236 -1.32 23.66 13.48
N ASN A 237 -0.52 22.65 13.83
CA ASN A 237 0.79 22.82 14.44
C ASN A 237 1.94 22.69 13.42
N ASN A 238 1.67 23.05 12.17
CA ASN A 238 2.65 23.11 11.07
C ASN A 238 3.37 21.77 10.84
N LYS A 239 2.65 20.64 10.91
CA LYS A 239 3.20 19.31 10.66
C LYS A 239 2.69 18.68 9.36
N VAL A 240 3.60 18.10 8.60
CA VAL A 240 3.31 17.31 7.39
C VAL A 240 3.43 15.81 7.66
N VAL A 241 2.88 15.00 6.77
CA VAL A 241 3.12 13.56 6.79
C VAL A 241 4.55 13.28 6.30
N THR A 242 5.25 12.41 7.03
CA THR A 242 6.66 12.04 6.81
C THR A 242 6.89 10.54 6.78
N GLY A 243 5.86 9.75 7.06
CA GLY A 243 5.85 8.29 7.00
C GLY A 243 4.43 7.77 6.85
N ILE A 244 4.26 6.64 6.16
CA ILE A 244 2.97 5.98 5.99
C ILE A 244 3.15 4.47 6.09
N GLN A 245 2.21 3.79 6.73
CA GLN A 245 2.18 2.33 6.80
C GLN A 245 0.76 1.81 6.94
N VAL A 246 0.59 0.52 6.63
CA VAL A 246 -0.66 -0.21 6.88
C VAL A 246 -0.49 -1.03 8.15
N ILE A 247 -1.44 -0.91 9.08
CA ILE A 247 -1.47 -1.72 10.31
C ILE A 247 -2.80 -2.45 10.43
N LYS A 248 -2.84 -3.49 11.26
CA LYS A 248 -4.06 -4.22 11.56
C LYS A 248 -4.32 -4.20 13.05
N LEU A 249 -5.45 -3.63 13.47
CA LEU A 249 -5.86 -3.53 14.86
C LEU A 249 -7.27 -4.11 15.00
N ARG A 250 -7.45 -5.07 15.93
CA ARG A 250 -8.75 -5.72 16.20
C ARG A 250 -9.49 -6.20 14.94
N GLY A 251 -8.76 -6.79 14.00
CA GLY A 251 -9.33 -7.32 12.76
C GLY A 251 -9.65 -6.29 11.68
N VAL A 252 -9.29 -5.02 11.89
CA VAL A 252 -9.49 -3.92 10.94
C VAL A 252 -8.15 -3.44 10.38
N ILE A 253 -8.09 -3.25 9.07
CA ILE A 253 -6.94 -2.66 8.36
C ILE A 253 -7.03 -1.13 8.47
N HIS A 254 -5.97 -0.49 8.94
CA HIS A 254 -5.87 0.95 9.08
C HIS A 254 -4.66 1.49 8.32
N LEU A 255 -4.81 2.72 7.81
CA LEU A 255 -3.68 3.56 7.47
C LEU A 255 -3.16 4.23 8.73
N GLN A 256 -1.85 4.32 8.87
CA GLN A 256 -1.18 5.09 9.92
C GLN A 256 -0.15 6.01 9.30
N VAL A 257 -0.07 7.24 9.80
CA VAL A 257 0.91 8.24 9.34
C VAL A 257 1.88 8.61 10.45
N GLN A 258 3.12 8.89 10.06
CA GLN A 258 4.10 9.64 10.84
C GLN A 258 4.00 11.10 10.42
N HIS A 259 4.13 12.01 11.38
CA HIS A 259 4.21 13.43 11.07
C HIS A 259 5.48 14.07 11.66
N GLY A 260 5.83 15.24 11.15
CA GLY A 260 6.92 16.07 11.67
C GLY A 260 6.71 17.54 11.31
N GLN A 261 7.25 18.44 12.11
CA GLN A 261 7.16 19.88 11.89
C GLN A 261 7.94 20.27 10.63
N THR A 262 7.30 21.04 9.75
CA THR A 262 7.93 21.57 8.54
C THR A 262 8.97 22.63 8.89
N LEU A 263 10.02 22.67 8.08
CA LEU A 263 11.07 23.68 8.08
C LEU A 263 11.21 24.24 6.66
N PRO A 264 11.83 25.42 6.49
CA PRO A 264 12.16 25.95 5.17
C PRO A 264 12.76 24.93 4.19
N GLN A 265 12.51 25.14 2.91
CA GLN A 265 13.16 24.44 1.79
C GLN A 265 12.92 22.92 1.77
N GLY A 266 11.72 22.47 2.16
CA GLY A 266 11.37 21.05 2.09
C GLY A 266 11.87 20.20 3.26
N HIS A 267 12.53 20.83 4.23
CA HIS A 267 13.06 20.13 5.40
C HIS A 267 11.99 19.84 6.46
N VAL A 268 12.33 18.91 7.35
CA VAL A 268 11.49 18.49 8.47
C VAL A 268 12.35 18.43 9.72
N ASN A 269 11.81 18.92 10.84
CA ASN A 269 12.48 18.82 12.13
C ASN A 269 12.43 17.37 12.65
N THR A 270 13.56 16.67 12.57
CA THR A 270 13.70 15.25 12.97
C THR A 270 13.35 14.99 14.43
N SER A 271 13.54 15.97 15.32
CA SER A 271 13.20 15.85 16.74
C SER A 271 11.69 15.79 17.02
N THR A 272 10.86 16.18 16.04
CA THR A 272 9.39 16.21 16.16
C THR A 272 8.69 15.03 15.47
N LEU A 273 9.47 14.10 14.90
CA LEU A 273 8.95 12.94 14.20
C LEU A 273 8.24 12.00 15.17
N GLN A 274 6.96 11.74 14.92
CA GLN A 274 6.18 10.81 15.71
C GLN A 274 5.07 10.15 14.87
N TRP A 275 4.83 8.87 15.13
CA TRP A 275 3.70 8.13 14.56
C TRP A 275 2.41 8.55 15.26
N VAL A 276 1.42 8.95 14.47
CA VAL A 276 0.10 9.32 14.98
C VAL A 276 -0.61 8.07 15.49
N GLN A 277 -1.13 8.13 16.71
CA GLN A 277 -1.85 7.02 17.32
C GLN A 277 -3.15 6.76 16.57
N VAL A 278 -3.42 5.49 16.28
CA VAL A 278 -4.65 5.06 15.60
C VAL A 278 -5.59 4.49 16.64
N GLU A 279 -6.81 5.04 16.72
CA GLU A 279 -7.84 4.51 17.60
C GLU A 279 -8.36 3.18 17.03
N PRO A 280 -8.30 2.07 17.81
CA PRO A 280 -8.74 0.78 17.34
C PRO A 280 -10.27 0.73 17.25
N LEU A 281 -10.78 0.39 16.08
CA LEU A 281 -12.21 0.25 15.82
C LEU A 281 -12.76 -1.02 16.50
N THR A 282 -13.95 -0.90 17.08
CA THR A 282 -14.70 -2.04 17.61
C THR A 282 -15.92 -2.28 16.72
N ILE A 283 -15.86 -3.37 15.94
CA ILE A 283 -16.94 -3.79 15.05
C ILE A 283 -18.20 -4.13 15.86
N ASN A 284 -19.39 -3.87 15.30
CA ASN A 284 -20.70 -4.06 15.93
C ASN A 284 -20.93 -3.22 17.20
N SER A 285 -20.19 -2.13 17.39
CA SER A 285 -20.46 -1.15 18.46
C SER A 285 -21.46 -0.08 17.99
N ALA A 286 -22.18 0.54 18.93
CA ALA A 286 -23.06 1.67 18.62
C ALA A 286 -22.30 2.94 18.18
N VAL A 287 -20.97 2.96 18.37
CA VAL A 287 -20.10 4.12 18.05
C VAL A 287 -19.68 4.11 16.59
N TYR A 288 -19.46 2.92 16.00
CA TYR A 288 -18.88 2.79 14.66
C TYR A 288 -19.84 2.13 13.68
N THR A 289 -20.19 2.88 12.64
CA THR A 289 -21.10 2.46 11.56
C THR A 289 -20.34 2.00 10.31
N GLU A 290 -20.77 0.88 9.72
CA GLU A 290 -20.30 0.40 8.41
C GLU A 290 -20.65 1.43 7.30
N GLY A 291 -19.75 1.62 6.34
CA GLY A 291 -19.88 2.60 5.25
C GLY A 291 -19.42 4.01 5.63
N THR A 292 -19.36 4.34 6.93
CA THR A 292 -18.86 5.63 7.43
C THR A 292 -17.49 5.51 8.09
N HIS A 293 -17.32 4.54 8.99
CA HIS A 293 -16.08 4.38 9.77
C HIS A 293 -15.24 3.20 9.30
N TYR A 294 -15.89 2.15 8.82
CA TYR A 294 -15.23 0.97 8.24
C TYR A 294 -16.07 0.37 7.13
N LYS A 295 -15.43 -0.42 6.28
CA LYS A 295 -16.08 -1.28 5.28
C LYS A 295 -15.83 -2.74 5.63
N LYS A 296 -16.90 -3.55 5.70
CA LYS A 296 -16.79 -5.00 5.71
C LYS A 296 -16.76 -5.50 4.26
N LEU A 297 -15.76 -6.32 3.92
CA LEU A 297 -15.68 -6.92 2.60
C LEU A 297 -16.64 -8.13 2.49
N SER A 298 -17.16 -8.34 1.29
CA SER A 298 -18.07 -9.44 0.97
C SER A 298 -17.76 -10.00 -0.42
N TYR A 299 -18.46 -11.05 -0.84
CA TYR A 299 -18.37 -11.52 -2.22
C TYR A 299 -18.57 -10.37 -3.23
N GLU A 300 -19.62 -9.56 -3.13
CA GLU A 300 -19.86 -8.52 -4.14
C GLU A 300 -18.99 -7.26 -3.97
N GLU A 301 -18.52 -6.98 -2.75
CA GLU A 301 -17.86 -5.72 -2.40
C GLU A 301 -16.46 -6.00 -1.84
N ARG A 302 -15.56 -6.38 -2.75
CA ARG A 302 -14.17 -6.76 -2.44
C ARG A 302 -13.12 -6.10 -3.35
N SER A 303 -13.50 -5.02 -4.03
CA SER A 303 -12.59 -4.27 -4.91
C SER A 303 -11.88 -3.16 -4.15
N ILE A 304 -10.61 -2.94 -4.47
CA ILE A 304 -9.84 -1.76 -4.07
C ILE A 304 -9.19 -1.12 -5.28
N ASP A 305 -9.27 0.20 -5.32
CA ASP A 305 -8.76 1.05 -6.39
C ASP A 305 -7.27 1.35 -6.18
N LEU A 306 -6.48 1.24 -7.25
CA LEU A 306 -5.04 1.46 -7.29
C LEU A 306 -4.75 2.74 -8.06
N ASP A 307 -4.31 3.76 -7.34
CA ASP A 307 -4.15 5.12 -7.86
C ASP A 307 -2.85 5.76 -7.42
N ARG A 308 -2.34 6.63 -8.30
CA ARG A 308 -1.28 7.58 -8.02
C ARG A 308 -1.92 8.96 -7.90
N LEU A 309 -1.81 9.56 -6.72
CA LEU A 309 -2.37 10.88 -6.43
C LEU A 309 -1.23 11.88 -6.22
N LEU A 310 -1.20 12.92 -7.06
CA LEU A 310 -0.19 13.97 -7.05
C LEU A 310 -0.85 15.31 -6.73
N ALA A 311 -0.25 16.03 -5.80
CA ALA A 311 -0.60 17.39 -5.43
C ALA A 311 -0.05 18.39 -6.47
N PRO A 312 -0.65 19.58 -6.59
CA PRO A 312 -0.02 20.71 -7.26
C PRO A 312 1.32 21.11 -6.61
N ASP A 313 2.14 21.87 -7.33
CA ASP A 313 3.52 22.19 -6.94
C ASP A 313 3.63 22.98 -5.62
N ASP A 314 2.61 23.73 -5.22
CA ASP A 314 2.55 24.52 -3.99
C ASP A 314 1.90 23.77 -2.81
N HIS A 315 1.68 22.46 -2.93
CA HIS A 315 1.00 21.64 -1.93
C HIS A 315 1.84 20.47 -1.43
N VAL A 316 1.54 20.03 -0.20
CA VAL A 316 2.17 18.87 0.44
C VAL A 316 1.14 17.94 1.04
N VAL A 317 1.50 16.67 1.17
CA VAL A 317 0.66 15.63 1.78
C VAL A 317 0.57 15.83 3.29
N THR A 318 -0.67 15.92 3.79
CA THR A 318 -1.01 16.09 5.20
C THR A 318 -1.95 15.03 5.73
N GLY A 319 -2.46 14.14 4.89
CA GLY A 319 -3.25 13.01 5.35
C GLY A 319 -3.58 12.01 4.26
N VAL A 320 -4.09 10.86 4.68
CA VAL A 320 -4.54 9.79 3.80
C VAL A 320 -5.78 9.11 4.37
N ARG A 321 -6.66 8.60 3.51
CA ARG A 321 -7.80 7.80 3.95
C ARG A 321 -8.27 6.86 2.86
N PHE A 322 -9.06 5.88 3.26
CA PHE A 322 -9.95 5.18 2.34
C PHE A 322 -11.35 5.79 2.41
N ARG A 323 -12.06 5.77 1.29
CA ARG A 323 -13.50 6.06 1.19
C ARG A 323 -14.18 4.99 0.33
N MET A 324 -15.50 5.06 0.26
CA MET A 324 -16.27 4.26 -0.70
C MET A 324 -16.48 5.05 -2.00
N LEU A 325 -16.24 4.41 -3.14
CA LEU A 325 -16.63 4.87 -4.46
C LEU A 325 -17.49 3.76 -5.11
N GLY A 326 -18.80 3.85 -4.94
CA GLY A 326 -19.69 2.71 -5.20
C GLY A 326 -19.34 1.53 -4.29
N SER A 327 -19.10 0.36 -4.87
CA SER A 327 -18.66 -0.85 -4.14
C SER A 327 -17.15 -0.96 -3.95
N HIS A 328 -16.36 -0.03 -4.50
CA HIS A 328 -14.91 -0.05 -4.42
C HIS A 328 -14.41 0.74 -3.21
N VAL A 329 -13.38 0.22 -2.56
CA VAL A 329 -12.55 0.99 -1.62
C VAL A 329 -11.62 1.87 -2.43
N ASN A 330 -11.73 3.19 -2.26
CA ASN A 330 -10.97 4.19 -3.01
C ASN A 330 -10.02 4.96 -2.10
N PHE A 331 -8.80 5.21 -2.57
CA PHE A 331 -7.75 5.89 -1.81
C PHE A 331 -7.83 7.40 -2.03
N GLU A 332 -7.70 8.18 -0.95
CA GLU A 332 -7.62 9.65 -1.03
C GLU A 332 -6.42 10.19 -0.25
N VAL A 333 -5.90 11.31 -0.71
CA VAL A 333 -4.78 12.03 -0.09
C VAL A 333 -5.25 13.43 0.26
N GLN A 334 -5.08 13.84 1.51
CA GLN A 334 -5.27 15.22 1.91
C GLN A 334 -3.99 15.99 1.59
N ILE A 335 -4.17 17.13 0.94
CA ILE A 335 -3.08 18.04 0.58
C ILE A 335 -3.34 19.42 1.15
N THR A 336 -2.26 20.12 1.51
CA THR A 336 -2.31 21.44 2.13
C THR A 336 -1.29 22.34 1.44
N PRO A 337 -1.63 23.60 1.11
CA PRO A 337 -0.66 24.55 0.58
C PRO A 337 0.49 24.79 1.56
N VAL A 338 1.70 24.95 1.04
CA VAL A 338 2.90 25.25 1.82
C VAL A 338 3.70 26.38 1.17
N ASN A 339 4.29 27.23 1.99
CA ASN A 339 5.29 28.18 1.52
C ASN A 339 6.68 27.53 1.57
N TYR A 340 7.34 27.38 0.41
CA TYR A 340 8.65 26.73 0.33
C TYR A 340 9.73 27.45 1.16
N THR A 341 9.74 28.78 1.14
CA THR A 341 10.76 29.59 1.83
C THR A 341 10.59 29.59 3.34
N THR A 342 9.36 29.66 3.85
CA THR A 342 9.11 29.72 5.30
C THR A 342 8.83 28.35 5.92
N GLY A 343 8.36 27.39 5.13
CA GLY A 343 7.86 26.11 5.61
C GLY A 343 6.48 26.18 6.25
N GLU A 344 5.76 27.30 6.13
CA GLU A 344 4.44 27.46 6.74
C GLU A 344 3.33 26.82 5.90
N LEU A 345 2.52 25.98 6.54
CA LEU A 345 1.30 25.39 5.98
C LEU A 345 0.13 26.36 6.07
N ASN A 346 -0.84 26.23 5.16
CA ASN A 346 -2.13 26.92 5.26
C ASN A 346 -3.27 25.92 5.54
N PRO A 347 -3.59 25.62 6.81
CA PRO A 347 -4.58 24.59 7.16
C PRO A 347 -5.97 24.85 6.59
N THR A 348 -6.38 26.13 6.48
CA THR A 348 -7.71 26.54 6.02
C THR A 348 -7.98 26.23 4.55
N LYS A 349 -6.91 25.96 3.78
CA LYS A 349 -6.96 25.63 2.35
C LYS A 349 -6.68 24.15 2.08
N SER A 350 -6.73 23.29 3.09
CA SER A 350 -6.54 21.85 2.90
C SER A 350 -7.74 21.22 2.20
N TYR A 351 -7.50 20.29 1.28
CA TYR A 351 -8.56 19.52 0.61
C TYR A 351 -8.09 18.12 0.24
N TRP A 352 -9.04 17.24 -0.06
CA TRP A 352 -8.79 15.86 -0.46
C TRP A 352 -8.72 15.77 -1.99
N ILE A 353 -7.71 15.08 -2.50
CA ILE A 353 -7.61 14.67 -3.89
C ILE A 353 -7.85 13.16 -4.01
N SER A 354 -8.48 12.75 -5.09
CA SER A 354 -8.80 11.36 -5.39
C SER A 354 -9.06 11.14 -6.88
N ASN A 355 -9.10 9.88 -7.29
CA ASN A 355 -9.48 9.48 -8.64
C ASN A 355 -10.88 8.85 -8.61
N ASP A 356 -11.86 9.57 -9.14
CA ASP A 356 -13.27 9.15 -9.23
C ASP A 356 -13.57 8.24 -10.43
N ASN A 357 -12.56 7.80 -11.20
CA ASN A 357 -12.78 6.90 -12.32
C ASN A 357 -13.30 5.53 -11.86
N THR A 358 -14.30 5.00 -12.56
CA THR A 358 -14.97 3.73 -12.22
C THR A 358 -14.94 2.75 -13.40
N PRO A 359 -15.11 1.43 -13.14
CA PRO A 359 -15.18 0.43 -14.21
C PRO A 359 -16.37 0.64 -15.17
N ALA A 360 -17.39 1.39 -14.76
CA ALA A 360 -18.60 1.65 -15.54
C ALA A 360 -18.52 2.94 -16.38
N MET A 361 -17.39 3.68 -16.35
CA MET A 361 -17.27 4.91 -17.14
C MET A 361 -17.26 4.64 -18.64
N ALA A 362 -17.96 5.49 -19.40
CA ALA A 362 -18.04 5.37 -20.86
C ALA A 362 -16.70 5.66 -21.57
N ARG A 363 -15.82 6.46 -20.95
CA ARG A 363 -14.49 6.78 -21.47
C ARG A 363 -13.45 6.34 -20.45
N ASN A 364 -12.46 5.58 -20.90
CA ASN A 364 -11.34 5.09 -20.11
C ASN A 364 -11.78 4.38 -18.81
N PRO A 365 -12.64 3.35 -18.87
CA PRO A 365 -13.05 2.64 -17.67
C PRO A 365 -11.84 2.02 -16.97
N ARG A 366 -11.86 2.09 -15.64
CA ARG A 366 -10.86 1.45 -14.78
C ARG A 366 -10.78 -0.04 -15.09
N LYS A 367 -9.56 -0.58 -15.25
CA LYS A 367 -9.33 -1.99 -15.59
C LYS A 367 -8.99 -2.83 -14.36
N GLU A 368 -9.50 -4.06 -14.35
CA GLU A 368 -9.16 -5.04 -13.30
C GLU A 368 -7.74 -5.59 -13.51
N VAL A 369 -6.97 -5.64 -12.43
CA VAL A 369 -5.68 -6.33 -12.36
C VAL A 369 -5.95 -7.78 -11.95
N LEU A 370 -5.87 -8.70 -12.91
CA LEU A 370 -6.09 -10.12 -12.64
C LEU A 370 -4.82 -10.78 -12.07
N ILE A 371 -4.96 -11.45 -10.93
CA ILE A 371 -3.90 -12.29 -10.33
C ILE A 371 -4.02 -13.70 -10.89
N THR A 372 -3.01 -14.15 -11.64
CA THR A 372 -3.00 -15.49 -12.25
C THR A 372 -2.46 -16.53 -11.28
N SER A 373 -3.26 -17.57 -11.01
CA SER A 373 -2.93 -18.67 -10.08
C SER A 373 -2.40 -18.17 -8.74
N PRO A 374 -3.20 -17.37 -8.00
CA PRO A 374 -2.75 -16.78 -6.73
C PRO A 374 -2.38 -17.87 -5.71
N ASP A 375 -1.26 -17.69 -5.02
CA ASP A 375 -0.85 -18.52 -3.88
C ASP A 375 -0.30 -17.62 -2.77
N ASP A 376 0.08 -18.18 -1.63
CA ASP A 376 0.67 -17.46 -0.50
C ASP A 376 1.88 -16.61 -0.93
N PRO A 377 1.76 -15.27 -0.94
CA PRO A 377 2.82 -14.41 -1.45
C PRO A 377 4.06 -14.42 -0.56
N THR A 378 3.96 -14.88 0.69
CA THR A 378 5.08 -14.96 1.63
C THR A 378 6.01 -16.14 1.37
N LYS A 379 5.52 -17.14 0.63
CA LYS A 379 6.26 -18.36 0.26
C LYS A 379 6.80 -18.30 -1.16
N PHE A 380 6.49 -17.24 -1.90
CA PHE A 380 6.92 -17.10 -3.28
C PHE A 380 8.45 -16.89 -3.35
N PRO A 381 9.19 -17.67 -4.16
CA PRO A 381 10.66 -17.66 -4.15
C PRO A 381 11.28 -16.42 -4.82
N GLY A 382 10.51 -15.69 -5.63
CA GLY A 382 10.97 -14.52 -6.37
C GLY A 382 10.66 -13.20 -5.68
N LEU A 383 11.38 -12.14 -6.05
CA LEU A 383 11.05 -10.77 -5.62
C LEU A 383 9.83 -10.25 -6.38
N SER A 384 8.92 -9.60 -5.69
CA SER A 384 7.74 -8.94 -6.26
C SER A 384 8.15 -7.85 -7.25
N LYS A 385 7.37 -7.73 -8.33
CA LYS A 385 7.49 -6.64 -9.30
C LYS A 385 6.21 -5.83 -9.26
N ILE A 386 6.30 -4.51 -9.48
CA ILE A 386 5.10 -3.69 -9.66
C ILE A 386 4.34 -4.27 -10.86
N TYR A 387 3.10 -4.67 -10.61
CA TYR A 387 2.28 -5.38 -11.60
C TYR A 387 1.09 -4.53 -12.05
N SER A 388 0.54 -3.69 -11.16
CA SER A 388 -0.53 -2.76 -11.51
C SER A 388 -0.02 -1.50 -12.19
N ALA A 389 -0.85 -0.94 -13.07
CA ALA A 389 -0.74 0.47 -13.49
C ALA A 389 -1.65 1.34 -12.61
N PRO A 390 -1.41 2.66 -12.49
CA PRO A 390 -2.39 3.58 -11.92
C PRO A 390 -3.72 3.54 -12.68
N ASP A 391 -4.80 4.00 -12.06
CA ASP A 391 -6.15 3.98 -12.65
C ASP A 391 -6.61 2.55 -12.99
N SER A 392 -6.32 1.62 -12.08
CA SER A 392 -6.74 0.21 -12.15
C SER A 392 -7.36 -0.21 -10.81
N PHE A 393 -8.03 -1.35 -10.75
CA PHE A 393 -8.51 -1.91 -9.48
C PHE A 393 -8.14 -3.38 -9.37
N ILE A 394 -8.17 -3.90 -8.16
CA ILE A 394 -7.97 -5.32 -7.89
C ILE A 394 -9.04 -5.81 -6.92
N ARG A 395 -9.39 -7.08 -7.05
CA ARG A 395 -10.35 -7.73 -6.16
C ARG A 395 -9.62 -8.63 -5.19
N PHE A 396 -9.96 -8.51 -3.91
CA PHE A 396 -9.58 -9.55 -2.95
C PHE A 396 -10.29 -10.85 -3.33
N GLY A 397 -9.56 -11.94 -3.30
CA GLY A 397 -10.06 -13.25 -3.70
C GLY A 397 -9.30 -14.37 -3.03
N PRO A 398 -9.78 -15.61 -3.15
CA PRO A 398 -9.07 -16.75 -2.62
C PRO A 398 -7.77 -17.01 -3.37
N THR A 399 -6.85 -17.71 -2.72
CA THR A 399 -5.81 -18.47 -3.40
C THR A 399 -6.40 -19.52 -4.34
N ASP A 400 -5.57 -20.04 -5.23
CA ASP A 400 -5.99 -21.01 -6.23
C ASP A 400 -6.47 -22.32 -5.55
N ARG A 401 -7.55 -22.90 -6.07
CA ARG A 401 -8.11 -24.16 -5.53
C ARG A 401 -7.12 -25.31 -5.66
N ALA A 402 -6.34 -25.38 -6.74
CA ALA A 402 -5.37 -26.45 -6.96
C ALA A 402 -4.12 -26.26 -6.09
N LEU A 403 -3.65 -25.03 -5.90
CA LEU A 403 -2.42 -24.76 -5.14
C LEU A 403 -2.63 -24.78 -3.62
N ASP A 404 -3.76 -24.25 -3.14
CA ASP A 404 -3.97 -23.98 -1.71
C ASP A 404 -5.40 -24.29 -1.25
N VAL A 405 -6.23 -24.96 -2.06
CA VAL A 405 -7.64 -25.24 -1.72
C VAL A 405 -8.43 -23.95 -1.40
N ALA A 406 -8.04 -22.83 -2.00
CA ALA A 406 -8.67 -21.52 -1.77
C ALA A 406 -8.69 -21.07 -0.30
N GLN A 407 -7.65 -21.35 0.48
CA GLN A 407 -7.70 -21.18 1.93
C GLN A 407 -7.30 -19.79 2.44
N LEU A 408 -6.54 -19.01 1.66
CA LEU A 408 -6.12 -17.64 2.03
C LEU A 408 -6.81 -16.59 1.15
N THR A 409 -6.96 -15.37 1.66
CA THR A 409 -7.45 -14.23 0.90
C THR A 409 -6.28 -13.35 0.46
N VAL A 410 -6.12 -13.15 -0.85
CA VAL A 410 -5.06 -12.35 -1.46
C VAL A 410 -5.65 -11.18 -2.27
N PRO A 411 -4.90 -10.10 -2.54
CA PRO A 411 -3.53 -9.82 -2.09
C PRO A 411 -3.43 -9.52 -0.58
N PHE A 412 -2.23 -9.63 -0.02
CA PHE A 412 -1.94 -9.13 1.33
C PHE A 412 -1.63 -7.62 1.27
N PHE A 413 -1.58 -6.93 2.40
CA PHE A 413 -1.03 -5.57 2.47
C PHE A 413 0.43 -5.62 2.91
N ASP A 414 1.31 -4.88 2.24
CA ASP A 414 2.66 -4.58 2.72
C ASP A 414 2.55 -3.61 3.90
N ALA A 415 2.99 -4.07 5.08
CA ALA A 415 2.91 -3.33 6.33
C ALA A 415 4.19 -2.56 6.64
N GLN A 416 5.23 -2.67 5.80
CA GLN A 416 6.49 -2.00 6.06
C GLN A 416 6.32 -0.47 6.03
N PRO A 417 6.93 0.27 6.98
CA PRO A 417 6.86 1.72 6.98
C PRO A 417 7.59 2.32 5.78
N VAL A 418 6.85 3.14 5.02
CA VAL A 418 7.37 3.99 3.95
C VAL A 418 7.63 5.36 4.55
N SER A 419 8.82 5.51 5.15
CA SER A 419 9.29 6.75 5.78
C SER A 419 10.74 6.99 5.33
N PRO A 420 10.99 7.92 4.39
CA PRO A 420 12.33 8.20 3.92
C PRO A 420 13.19 8.84 5.01
N SER A 421 14.49 8.56 4.96
CA SER A 421 15.50 9.08 5.86
C SER A 421 16.65 9.70 5.05
N PRO A 422 16.89 11.03 5.18
CA PRO A 422 16.14 11.99 5.99
C PRO A 422 14.69 12.20 5.52
N SER A 423 13.81 12.58 6.45
CA SER A 423 12.42 12.93 6.14
C SER A 423 12.35 14.25 5.36
N SER A 424 11.42 14.32 4.41
CA SER A 424 11.13 15.54 3.65
C SER A 424 9.62 15.67 3.42
N TRP A 425 9.21 16.78 2.81
CA TRP A 425 7.86 16.93 2.32
C TRP A 425 7.57 15.99 1.15
N TRP A 426 6.29 15.67 0.98
CA TRP A 426 5.78 14.82 -0.09
C TRP A 426 4.77 15.59 -0.93
N SER A 427 4.78 15.33 -2.23
CA SER A 427 3.80 15.86 -3.19
C SER A 427 2.83 14.79 -3.66
N GLY A 428 2.96 13.54 -3.24
CA GLY A 428 2.01 12.51 -3.65
C GLY A 428 2.20 11.16 -2.99
N VAL A 429 1.20 10.31 -3.16
CA VAL A 429 1.16 8.93 -2.67
C VAL A 429 0.52 8.04 -3.74
N GLU A 430 1.03 6.83 -3.87
CA GLU A 430 0.49 5.79 -4.76
C GLU A 430 0.22 4.51 -3.97
N LEU A 431 -0.99 3.97 -4.15
CA LEU A 431 -1.33 2.62 -3.75
C LEU A 431 -1.26 1.72 -4.98
N PHE A 432 -0.44 0.68 -4.93
CA PHE A 432 -0.21 -0.21 -6.05
C PHE A 432 -0.12 -1.67 -5.62
N HIS A 433 -0.28 -2.58 -6.58
CA HIS A 433 -0.07 -4.00 -6.38
C HIS A 433 1.31 -4.42 -6.93
N LYS A 434 2.06 -5.17 -6.13
CA LYS A 434 3.29 -5.85 -6.53
C LYS A 434 3.17 -7.36 -6.35
N GLY A 435 3.65 -8.13 -7.31
CA GLY A 435 3.59 -9.59 -7.29
C GLY A 435 4.13 -10.19 -8.59
N GLN A 436 3.87 -11.48 -8.80
CA GLN A 436 4.17 -12.22 -10.03
C GLN A 436 3.10 -13.30 -10.24
N PRO A 437 2.92 -13.83 -11.45
CA PRO A 437 2.08 -15.02 -11.67
C PRO A 437 2.49 -16.17 -10.73
N GLY A 438 1.53 -16.85 -10.12
CA GLY A 438 1.79 -17.85 -9.08
C GLY A 438 1.93 -17.27 -7.67
N SER A 439 1.78 -15.95 -7.49
CA SER A 439 1.80 -15.27 -6.19
C SER A 439 0.56 -14.40 -6.04
N GLY A 440 -0.04 -14.40 -4.86
CA GLY A 440 -1.14 -13.50 -4.49
C GLY A 440 -0.75 -12.03 -4.41
N GLY A 441 0.56 -11.74 -4.34
CA GLY A 441 1.12 -10.39 -4.25
C GLY A 441 0.75 -9.59 -3.00
N PHE A 442 1.18 -8.32 -3.02
CA PHE A 442 0.99 -7.35 -1.95
C PHE A 442 0.45 -6.02 -2.50
N LEU A 443 -0.49 -5.42 -1.78
CA LEU A 443 -0.86 -4.01 -1.88
C LEU A 443 0.16 -3.20 -1.08
N ALA A 444 0.90 -2.34 -1.77
CA ALA A 444 1.98 -1.57 -1.18
C ALA A 444 1.80 -0.07 -1.44
N LEU A 445 2.42 0.72 -0.57
CA LEU A 445 2.43 2.17 -0.65
C LEU A 445 3.76 2.66 -1.20
N LYS A 446 3.69 3.72 -1.99
CA LYS A 446 4.83 4.46 -2.51
C LYS A 446 4.55 5.94 -2.32
N ILE A 447 5.58 6.71 -2.01
CA ILE A 447 5.48 8.16 -1.89
C ILE A 447 6.20 8.84 -3.05
N ILE A 448 5.82 10.09 -3.31
CA ILE A 448 6.48 10.98 -4.24
C ILE A 448 6.96 12.19 -3.44
N THR A 449 8.27 12.38 -3.36
CA THR A 449 8.87 13.49 -2.61
C THR A 449 8.55 14.83 -3.27
N TYR A 450 8.53 15.91 -2.49
CA TYR A 450 8.32 17.26 -3.01
C TYR A 450 9.40 17.63 -4.03
N ASP A 451 9.03 18.29 -5.13
CA ASP A 451 9.96 18.70 -6.17
C ASP A 451 10.60 20.04 -5.80
N VAL A 452 11.91 20.02 -5.56
CA VAL A 452 12.68 21.22 -5.19
C VAL A 452 13.18 21.99 -6.42
N THR A 453 13.15 21.38 -7.60
CA THR A 453 13.77 21.95 -8.81
C THR A 453 13.16 23.29 -9.26
N PRO A 454 11.86 23.57 -9.09
CA PRO A 454 11.30 24.89 -9.45
C PRO A 454 11.84 26.04 -8.59
N HIS A 455 12.43 25.72 -7.43
CA HIS A 455 12.96 26.71 -6.49
C HIS A 455 14.47 26.92 -6.62
N MET A 456 15.12 26.30 -7.62
CA MET A 456 16.54 26.45 -7.91
C MET A 456 16.74 27.50 -9.00
N GLU A 457 16.81 28.78 -8.63
CA GLU A 457 16.95 29.89 -9.57
C GLU A 457 18.35 29.92 -10.24
N THR A 458 18.40 29.73 -11.56
CA THR A 458 19.60 30.00 -12.37
C THR A 458 19.60 31.44 -12.89
N GLN A 459 20.76 32.08 -13.07
CA GLN A 459 20.84 33.49 -13.48
C GLN A 459 20.12 33.81 -14.80
N ASP A 460 19.97 32.82 -15.70
CA ASP A 460 19.26 32.97 -16.99
C ASP A 460 17.76 33.25 -16.86
N GLU A 461 17.16 33.00 -15.69
CA GLU A 461 15.72 33.20 -15.42
C GLU A 461 15.42 34.47 -14.63
N ARG A 462 16.44 35.22 -14.17
CA ARG A 462 16.20 36.53 -13.55
C ARG A 462 15.76 37.51 -14.64
N PRO A 463 14.64 38.23 -14.48
CA PRO A 463 14.33 39.33 -15.39
C PRO A 463 15.54 40.26 -15.40
N LYS A 464 16.16 40.44 -16.57
CA LYS A 464 17.23 41.42 -16.75
C LYS A 464 16.67 42.74 -16.22
N THR A 465 17.14 43.17 -15.06
CA THR A 465 16.87 44.50 -14.57
C THR A 465 17.34 45.44 -15.66
N VAL A 466 16.39 46.07 -16.34
CA VAL A 466 16.67 47.13 -17.30
C VAL A 466 17.45 48.18 -16.51
N ASP A 467 18.72 48.34 -16.88
CA ASP A 467 19.55 49.38 -16.33
C ASP A 467 18.93 50.72 -16.76
N VAL A 468 18.28 51.41 -15.83
CA VAL A 468 17.61 52.71 -16.08
C VAL A 468 18.65 53.81 -16.36
N SER A 469 19.95 53.49 -16.39
CA SER A 469 21.01 54.42 -16.77
C SER A 469 21.17 54.63 -18.29
N GLU A 470 20.44 53.91 -19.15
CA GLU A 470 20.46 54.09 -20.62
C GLU A 470 19.21 54.78 -21.21
N ILE A 471 18.56 55.68 -20.46
CA ILE A 471 17.57 56.59 -21.06
C ILE A 471 18.29 57.88 -21.47
N PRO A 472 18.53 58.15 -22.77
CA PRO A 472 19.01 59.45 -23.19
C PRO A 472 17.93 60.49 -22.88
N ALA A 473 18.31 61.52 -22.14
CA ALA A 473 17.47 62.68 -21.92
C ALA A 473 17.14 63.32 -23.29
N ASN A 474 15.86 63.36 -23.62
CA ASN A 474 15.27 64.24 -24.63
C ASN A 474 14.11 65.01 -23.99
#